data_AF-A0A2H9RLH8-F1
#
_entry.id   AF-A0A2H9RLH8-F1
#
_cell.length_a   1.000
_cell.length_b   1.000
_cell.length_c   1.000
_cell.angle_alpha   90.00
_cell.angle_beta   90.00
_cell.angle_gamma   90.00
#
_symmetry.space_group_name_H-M   'P 1'
#
loop_
_entity.id
_entity.type
_entity.pdbx_description
1 polymer ?
#
loop_
_entity_poly.entity_id
_entity_poly.type
_entity_poly.pdbx_seq_one_letter_code
_entity_poly.pdbx_strand_id
1 'polypeptide(L)'
;MKHLFKKHNAEIVNHFFQVLLVTYLALLLLEQVFPGVVSIYLNLNWLLIVVIIAGVLDVFSEHEIRENKKPGRKDYLFIMALGILGFLIIKYKTQELGWLSWIISIIAGILIILLSILVLEDENDEENTKSKLKK
;
A
#
# COMPACT_ATOMS: atom_id res chain seq x y z
N MET A 1 1.50 -29.45 19.34
CA MET A 1 1.45 -29.67 17.87
C MET A 1 0.41 -28.81 17.15
N LYS A 2 -0.87 -28.73 17.57
CA LYS A 2 -1.88 -27.85 16.94
C LYS A 2 -1.48 -26.36 16.87
N HIS A 3 -0.72 -25.86 17.84
CA HIS A 3 -0.29 -24.46 17.90
C HIS A 3 0.83 -24.09 16.90
N LEU A 4 1.61 -25.06 16.42
CA LEU A 4 2.69 -24.83 15.45
C LEU A 4 2.16 -24.81 14.01
N PHE A 5 1.16 -25.64 13.68
CA PHE A 5 0.48 -25.60 12.39
C PHE A 5 -0.33 -24.31 12.18
N LYS A 6 -0.93 -23.77 13.25
CA LYS A 6 -1.69 -22.52 13.19
C LYS A 6 -0.79 -21.32 12.85
N LYS A 7 0.45 -21.29 13.35
CA LYS A 7 1.43 -20.24 13.07
C LYS A 7 1.91 -20.22 11.61
N HIS A 8 2.27 -21.38 11.05
CA HIS A 8 2.75 -21.43 9.66
C HIS A 8 1.66 -21.04 8.66
N ASN A 9 0.41 -21.44 8.92
CA ASN A 9 -0.73 -21.07 8.09
C ASN A 9 -1.02 -19.56 8.16
N ALA A 10 -0.83 -18.91 9.31
CA ALA A 10 -1.04 -17.47 9.47
C ALA A 10 -0.05 -16.65 8.61
N GLU A 11 1.23 -17.02 8.59
CA GLU A 11 2.23 -16.35 7.75
C GLU A 11 1.94 -16.47 6.25
N ILE A 12 1.46 -17.65 5.82
CA ILE A 12 1.06 -17.89 4.43
C ILE A 12 -0.16 -17.03 4.07
N VAL A 13 -1.16 -16.97 4.95
CA VAL A 13 -2.37 -16.16 4.75
C VAL A 13 -2.01 -14.68 4.64
N ASN A 14 -1.14 -14.17 5.50
CA ASN A 14 -0.66 -12.79 5.44
C ASN A 14 0.05 -12.48 4.13
N HIS A 15 1.03 -13.30 3.76
CA HIS A 15 1.77 -13.06 2.53
C HIS A 15 0.86 -13.16 1.29
N PHE A 16 -0.05 -14.12 1.27
CA PHE A 16 -1.06 -14.27 0.24
C PHE A 16 -1.98 -13.05 0.16
N PHE A 17 -2.49 -12.57 1.30
CA PHE A 17 -3.31 -11.37 1.39
C PHE A 17 -2.55 -10.13 0.88
N GLN A 18 -1.31 -9.92 1.33
CA GLN A 18 -0.48 -8.80 0.88
C GLN A 18 -0.28 -8.82 -0.64
N VAL A 19 0.09 -9.97 -1.21
CA VAL A 19 0.26 -10.10 -2.67
C VAL A 19 -1.05 -9.85 -3.41
N LEU A 20 -2.16 -10.41 -2.91
CA LEU A 20 -3.48 -10.24 -3.49
C LEU A 20 -3.93 -8.77 -3.44
N LEU A 21 -3.73 -8.09 -2.31
CA LEU A 21 -4.04 -6.67 -2.11
C LEU A 21 -3.22 -5.79 -3.05
N VAL A 22 -1.89 -5.98 -3.09
CA VAL A 22 -1.00 -5.21 -3.98
C VAL A 22 -1.38 -5.43 -5.44
N THR A 23 -1.68 -6.66 -5.83
CA THR A 23 -2.14 -7.00 -7.19
C THR A 23 -3.46 -6.30 -7.50
N TYR A 24 -4.43 -6.34 -6.59
CA TYR A 24 -5.72 -5.67 -6.75
C TYR A 24 -5.57 -4.15 -6.90
N LEU A 25 -4.75 -3.52 -6.06
CA LEU A 25 -4.47 -2.09 -6.14
C LEU A 25 -3.78 -1.71 -7.45
N ALA A 26 -2.83 -2.51 -7.93
CA ALA A 26 -2.17 -2.28 -9.21
C ALA A 26 -3.16 -2.39 -10.39
N LEU A 27 -4.04 -3.40 -10.37
CA LEU A 27 -5.09 -3.58 -11.37
C LEU A 27 -6.11 -2.44 -11.34
N LEU A 28 -6.52 -2.00 -10.14
CA LEU A 28 -7.39 -0.83 -9.99
C LEU A 28 -6.75 0.44 -10.55
N LEU A 29 -5.47 0.67 -10.25
CA LEU A 29 -4.75 1.83 -10.75
C LEU A 29 -4.67 1.79 -12.28
N LEU A 30 -4.39 0.62 -12.85
CA LEU A 30 -4.36 0.43 -14.30
C LEU A 30 -5.73 0.72 -14.95
N GLU A 31 -6.82 0.16 -14.40
CA GLU A 31 -8.18 0.43 -14.89
C GLU A 31 -8.56 1.91 -14.74
N GLN A 32 -8.12 2.56 -13.66
CA GLN A 32 -8.37 3.98 -13.42
C GLN A 32 -7.63 4.87 -14.43
N VAL A 33 -6.43 4.49 -14.86
CA VAL A 33 -5.66 5.25 -15.86
C VAL A 33 -6.11 4.90 -17.29
N PHE A 34 -6.40 3.63 -17.56
CA PHE A 34 -6.81 3.10 -18.85
C PHE A 34 -8.10 2.28 -18.70
N PRO A 35 -9.28 2.94 -18.78
CA PRO A 35 -10.56 2.26 -18.58
C PRO A 35 -10.78 1.18 -19.63
N GLY A 36 -11.28 0.02 -19.21
CA GLY A 36 -11.56 -1.13 -20.06
C GLY A 36 -10.43 -2.16 -20.14
N VAL A 37 -9.18 -1.83 -19.79
CA VAL A 37 -8.05 -2.75 -19.99
C VAL A 37 -8.16 -3.99 -19.10
N VAL A 38 -8.55 -3.82 -17.85
CA VAL A 38 -8.66 -4.92 -16.88
C VAL A 38 -10.06 -5.49 -16.88
N SER A 39 -11.07 -4.61 -16.91
CA SER A 39 -12.48 -5.00 -16.82
C SER A 39 -12.97 -5.88 -17.99
N ILE A 40 -12.29 -5.85 -19.15
CA ILE A 40 -12.56 -6.78 -20.26
C ILE A 40 -12.29 -8.24 -19.88
N TYR A 41 -11.25 -8.50 -19.10
CA TYR A 41 -10.81 -9.87 -18.76
C TYR A 41 -11.23 -10.31 -17.36
N LEU A 42 -11.39 -9.35 -16.44
CA LEU A 42 -11.58 -9.64 -15.03
C LEU A 42 -12.51 -8.62 -14.37
N ASN A 43 -13.53 -9.11 -13.68
CA ASN A 43 -14.42 -8.25 -12.90
C ASN A 43 -13.75 -7.84 -11.57
N LEU A 44 -13.33 -6.58 -11.50
CA LEU A 44 -12.65 -6.01 -10.33
C LEU A 44 -13.50 -6.07 -9.05
N ASN A 45 -14.83 -6.03 -9.15
CA ASN A 45 -15.69 -6.14 -7.96
C ASN A 45 -15.64 -7.54 -7.35
N TRP A 46 -15.58 -8.58 -8.18
CA TRP A 46 -15.42 -9.96 -7.68
C TRP A 46 -14.07 -10.14 -7.00
N LEU A 47 -13.00 -9.60 -7.61
CA LEU A 47 -11.67 -9.63 -7.01
C LEU A 47 -11.62 -8.86 -5.69
N LEU A 48 -12.28 -7.70 -5.60
CA LEU A 48 -12.42 -6.93 -4.36
C LEU A 48 -13.06 -7.75 -3.24
N ILE A 49 -14.15 -8.46 -3.52
CA ILE A 49 -14.82 -9.32 -2.53
C ILE A 49 -13.83 -10.35 -1.98
N VAL A 50 -13.05 -10.99 -2.85
CA VAL A 50 -12.02 -11.96 -2.43
C VAL A 50 -10.94 -11.30 -1.57
N VAL A 51 -10.46 -10.12 -1.95
CA VAL A 51 -9.48 -9.34 -1.18
C VAL A 51 -10.01 -8.97 0.20
N ILE A 52 -11.27 -8.54 0.30
CA ILE A 52 -11.90 -8.20 1.58
C ILE A 52 -11.98 -9.43 2.47
N ILE A 53 -12.45 -10.57 1.95
CA ILE A 53 -12.55 -11.81 2.73
C ILE A 53 -11.16 -12.23 3.21
N ALA A 54 -10.15 -12.21 2.32
CA ALA A 54 -8.78 -12.52 2.69
C ALA A 54 -8.23 -11.57 3.76
N GLY A 55 -8.50 -10.27 3.67
CA GLY A 55 -8.08 -9.27 4.66
C GLY A 55 -8.75 -9.47 6.02
N VAL A 56 -10.04 -9.81 6.04
CA VAL A 56 -10.74 -10.15 7.29
C VAL A 56 -10.10 -11.38 7.93
N LEU A 57 -9.83 -12.45 7.16
CA LEU A 57 -9.15 -13.65 7.67
C LEU A 57 -7.73 -13.36 8.16
N ASP A 58 -7.02 -12.45 7.50
CA ASP A 58 -5.67 -12.02 7.87
C ASP A 58 -5.66 -11.25 9.20
N VAL A 59 -6.61 -10.33 9.42
CA VAL A 59 -6.75 -9.57 10.68
C VAL A 59 -7.00 -10.49 11.87
N PHE A 60 -7.75 -11.59 11.68
CA PHE A 60 -7.98 -12.59 12.73
C PHE A 60 -6.82 -13.58 12.92
N SER A 61 -5.78 -13.50 12.09
CA SER A 61 -4.60 -14.34 12.22
C SER A 61 -3.59 -13.67 13.16
N GLU A 62 -3.10 -14.42 14.14
CA GLU A 62 -2.04 -13.93 15.04
C GLU A 62 -0.70 -13.91 14.29
N HIS A 63 -0.22 -12.70 14.01
CA HIS A 63 1.07 -12.48 13.34
C HIS A 63 2.16 -12.13 14.35
N GLU A 64 3.38 -12.63 14.13
CA GLU A 64 4.55 -12.11 14.83
C GLU A 64 4.90 -10.74 14.25
N ILE A 65 5.14 -9.76 15.14
CA ILE A 65 5.57 -8.43 14.75
C ILE A 65 6.94 -8.58 14.09
N ARG A 66 7.01 -8.44 12.75
CA ARG A 66 8.27 -8.41 12.03
C ARG A 66 9.08 -7.22 12.55
N GLU A 67 10.33 -7.44 12.92
CA GLU A 67 11.22 -6.36 13.32
C GLU A 67 11.36 -5.38 12.15
N ASN A 68 10.79 -4.18 12.31
CA ASN A 68 10.91 -3.09 11.36
C ASN A 68 12.37 -2.67 11.29
N LYS A 69 12.88 -2.55 10.07
CA LYS A 69 14.21 -1.99 9.82
C LYS A 69 14.05 -0.48 9.79
N LYS A 70 14.95 0.21 10.50
CA LYS A 70 15.07 1.67 10.43
C LYS A 70 15.05 2.15 8.97
N PRO A 71 14.25 3.18 8.68
CA PRO A 71 14.15 3.73 7.35
C PRO A 71 15.49 4.30 6.93
N GLY A 72 15.95 3.81 5.78
CA GLY A 72 17.17 4.25 5.15
C GLY A 72 16.91 5.42 4.21
N ARG A 73 17.99 6.00 3.70
CA ARG A 73 17.93 7.02 2.63
C ARG A 73 17.20 6.53 1.37
N LYS A 74 17.11 5.21 1.17
CA LYS A 74 16.40 4.59 0.04
C LYS A 74 14.89 4.75 0.18
N ASP A 75 14.35 4.74 1.39
CA ASP A 75 12.91 4.85 1.62
C ASP A 75 12.44 6.27 1.32
N TYR A 76 13.20 7.29 1.74
CA TYR A 76 12.95 8.67 1.33
C TYR A 76 13.01 8.89 -0.19
N LEU A 77 13.97 8.24 -0.87
CA LEU A 77 14.07 8.33 -2.34
C LEU A 77 12.87 7.64 -3.01
N PHE A 78 12.40 6.53 -2.46
CA PHE A 78 11.19 5.84 -2.91
C PHE A 78 9.93 6.69 -2.70
N ILE A 79 9.79 7.33 -1.54
CA ILE A 79 8.68 8.26 -1.25
C ILE A 79 8.66 9.42 -2.25
N MET A 80 9.82 10.01 -2.53
CA MET A 80 9.93 11.08 -3.51
C MET A 80 9.56 10.60 -4.92
N ALA A 81 10.02 9.41 -5.31
CA ALA A 81 9.66 8.81 -6.59
C ALA A 81 8.14 8.53 -6.69
N LEU A 82 7.51 8.04 -5.63
CA LEU A 82 6.06 7.83 -5.55
C LEU A 82 5.29 9.14 -5.68
N GLY A 83 5.74 10.22 -5.02
CA GLY A 83 5.14 11.54 -5.16
C GLY A 83 5.18 12.07 -6.59
N ILE A 84 6.34 11.93 -7.26
CA ILE A 84 6.50 12.32 -8.68
C ILE A 84 5.62 11.44 -9.58
N LEU A 85 5.61 10.13 -9.35
CA LEU A 85 4.78 9.21 -10.13
C LEU A 85 3.29 9.52 -9.96
N GLY A 86 2.84 9.76 -8.73
CA GLY A 86 1.47 10.17 -8.43
C GLY A 86 1.10 11.50 -9.08
N PHE A 87 2.00 12.49 -9.03
CA PHE A 87 1.83 13.76 -9.74
C PHE A 87 1.63 13.54 -11.24
N LEU A 88 2.47 12.72 -11.89
CA LEU A 88 2.39 12.45 -13.32
C LEU A 88 1.10 11.73 -13.69
N ILE A 89 0.69 10.73 -12.92
CA ILE A 89 -0.57 9.99 -13.14
C ILE A 89 -1.77 10.92 -13.04
N ILE A 90 -1.83 11.76 -12.00
CA ILE A 90 -2.94 12.69 -11.79
C ILE A 90 -2.97 13.75 -12.87
N LYS A 91 -1.81 14.30 -13.26
CA LYS A 91 -1.71 15.27 -14.36
C LYS A 91 -2.21 14.68 -15.66
N TYR A 92 -1.80 13.46 -16.00
CA TYR A 92 -2.26 12.76 -17.19
C TYR A 92 -3.78 12.60 -17.18
N LYS A 93 -4.36 12.14 -16.07
CA LYS A 93 -5.80 11.92 -15.96
C LYS A 93 -6.63 13.21 -15.91
N THR A 94 -6.08 14.30 -15.39
CA THR A 94 -6.78 15.58 -15.23
C THR A 94 -6.47 16.58 -16.33
N GLN A 95 -5.76 16.19 -17.39
CA GLN A 95 -5.28 17.10 -18.42
C GLN A 95 -6.41 17.90 -19.10
N GLU A 96 -7.61 17.31 -19.16
CA GLU A 96 -8.82 17.95 -19.69
C GLU A 96 -9.26 19.19 -18.88
N LEU A 97 -8.82 19.33 -17.63
CA LEU A 97 -9.14 20.47 -16.75
C LEU A 97 -8.22 21.69 -16.97
N GLY A 98 -7.28 21.63 -17.91
CA GLY A 98 -6.42 22.76 -18.27
C GLY A 98 -5.55 23.24 -17.10
N TRP A 99 -5.64 24.52 -16.74
CA TRP A 99 -4.83 25.11 -15.65
C TRP A 99 -5.11 24.48 -14.28
N LEU A 100 -6.35 24.05 -14.03
CA LEU A 100 -6.72 23.39 -12.77
C LEU A 100 -6.00 22.05 -12.59
N SER A 101 -5.65 21.36 -13.68
CA SER A 101 -4.85 20.12 -13.64
C SER A 101 -3.53 20.32 -12.91
N TRP A 102 -2.84 21.44 -13.14
CA TRP A 102 -1.56 21.73 -12.51
C TRP A 102 -1.69 21.88 -11.00
N ILE A 103 -2.69 22.65 -10.55
CA ILE A 103 -2.94 22.88 -9.12
C ILE A 103 -3.28 21.57 -8.41
N ILE A 104 -4.23 20.80 -8.96
CA ILE A 104 -4.69 19.54 -8.38
C ILE A 104 -3.54 18.53 -8.31
N SER A 105 -2.74 18.43 -9.37
CA SER A 105 -1.62 17.49 -9.42
C SER A 105 -0.54 17.86 -8.40
N ILE A 106 -0.18 19.15 -8.28
CA ILE A 106 0.81 19.60 -7.28
C ILE A 106 0.35 19.26 -5.87
N ILE A 107 -0.89 19.64 -5.52
CA ILE A 107 -1.45 19.39 -4.19
C ILE A 107 -1.46 17.90 -3.89
N ALA A 108 -1.93 17.08 -4.84
CA ALA A 108 -1.97 15.63 -4.64
C ALA A 108 -0.57 15.01 -4.51
N GLY A 109 0.41 15.46 -5.31
CA GLY A 109 1.79 15.02 -5.18
C GLY A 109 2.39 15.34 -3.81
N ILE A 110 2.13 16.54 -3.29
CA ILE A 110 2.54 16.93 -1.93
C ILE A 110 1.86 16.06 -0.89
N LEU A 111 0.54 15.85 -1.01
CA LEU A 111 -0.20 14.99 -0.08
C LEU A 111 0.35 13.55 -0.05
N ILE A 112 0.70 12.98 -1.20
CA ILE A 112 1.30 11.64 -1.28
C ILE A 112 2.62 11.59 -0.50
N ILE A 113 3.49 12.59 -0.67
CA ILE A 113 4.77 12.67 0.05
C ILE A 113 4.53 12.80 1.56
N LEU A 114 3.63 13.69 1.98
CA LEU A 114 3.34 13.91 3.40
C LEU A 114 2.76 12.67 4.06
N LEU A 115 1.78 12.01 3.42
CA LEU A 115 1.21 10.77 3.94
C LEU A 115 2.26 9.67 4.05
N SER A 116 3.15 9.58 3.06
CA SER A 116 4.21 8.57 3.10
C SER A 116 5.23 8.85 4.20
N ILE A 117 5.56 10.11 4.48
CA ILE A 117 6.42 10.50 5.61
C ILE A 117 5.74 10.19 6.94
N LEU A 118 4.45 10.52 7.08
CA LEU A 118 3.67 10.24 8.29
C LEU A 118 3.67 8.74 8.63
N VAL A 119 3.42 7.89 7.62
CA VAL A 119 3.48 6.43 7.79
C VAL A 119 4.89 5.96 8.16
N LEU A 120 5.94 6.56 7.59
CA LEU A 120 7.33 6.21 7.90
C LEU A 120 7.74 6.60 9.34
N GLU A 121 7.15 7.67 9.87
CA GLU A 121 7.41 8.16 11.23
C GLU A 121 6.73 7.28 12.28
N ASP A 122 5.49 6.86 12.03
CA ASP A 122 4.77 5.91 12.90
C ASP A 122 5.57 4.60 13.10
N GLU A 123 6.16 4.06 12.03
CA GLU A 123 6.98 2.84 12.11
C GLU A 123 8.28 3.03 12.93
N ASN A 124 8.88 4.23 12.87
CA ASN A 124 10.09 4.59 13.62
C ASN A 124 9.85 4.70 15.13
N ASP A 125 8.74 5.31 15.51
CA ASP A 125 8.42 5.57 16.92
C ASP A 125 8.10 4.27 17.68
N GLU A 126 7.43 3.32 17.03
CA GLU A 126 7.23 1.98 17.57
C GLU A 126 8.55 1.21 17.79
N GLU A 127 9.51 1.33 16.86
CA GLU A 127 10.83 0.68 16.98
C GLU A 127 11.65 1.28 18.13
N ASN A 128 11.70 2.62 18.22
CA ASN A 128 12.43 3.32 19.28
C ASN A 128 11.90 2.97 20.68
N THR A 129 10.58 2.88 20.84
CA THR A 129 9.92 2.54 22.11
C THR A 129 10.25 1.09 22.54
N LYS A 130 10.20 0.12 21.61
CA LYS A 130 10.56 -1.28 21.89
C LYS A 130 12.06 -1.45 22.24
N SER A 131 12.96 -0.66 21.66
CA SER A 131 14.40 -0.73 21.98
C SER A 131 14.73 -0.22 23.39
N LYS A 132 13.98 0.77 23.91
CA LYS A 132 14.16 1.30 25.28
C LYS A 132 13.66 0.35 26.37
N LEU A 133 12.64 -0.47 26.07
CA LEU A 133 12.08 -1.47 27.01
C LEU A 133 12.95 -2.74 27.16
N LYS A 134 13.93 -2.96 26.28
CA LYS A 134 14.88 -4.09 26.31
C LYS A 134 16.20 -3.80 27.04
N LYS A 135 16.37 -2.58 27.58
CA LYS A 135 17.53 -2.16 28.40
C LYS A 135 17.12 -2.04 29.86
#